data_AF-K1UDN2-F1
#
_entry.id   AF-K1UDN2-F1
#
_cell.length_a   1.000
_cell.length_b   1.000
_cell.length_c   1.000
_cell.angle_alpha   90.00
_cell.angle_beta   90.00
_cell.angle_gamma   90.00
#
_symmetry.space_group_name_H-M   'P 1'
#
loop_
_entity.id
_entity.type
_entity.pdbx_description
1 polymer ?
#
loop_
_entity_poly.entity_id
_entity_poly.type
_entity_poly.pdbx_seq_one_letter_code
_entity_poly.pdbx_strand_id
1 'polypeptide(L)'
;MDVQPGNGLTQEDLKKMTVTVKDQNTKATFNLADGTISGEENPADITMKTTEAGKLYEAILLPTEEESRVIEFDLKNGYDAPFVWTMPAKLEGGKRYHYTVVKLSRSAVDISGTIEPWIKAGDDNEHIAQ
;
A
#
# COMPACT_ATOMS: atom_id res chain seq x y z
N MET A 1 4.98 -3.09 -1.62
CA MET A 1 4.30 -4.29 -2.16
C MET A 1 5.08 -4.70 -3.38
N ASP A 2 5.54 -5.96 -3.39
CA ASP A 2 6.33 -6.55 -4.46
C ASP A 2 5.40 -7.41 -5.32
N VAL A 3 5.08 -6.89 -6.50
CA VAL A 3 4.11 -7.47 -7.43
C VAL A 3 4.81 -8.24 -8.52
N GLN A 4 4.25 -9.40 -8.87
CA GLN A 4 4.72 -10.24 -9.96
C GLN A 4 3.54 -10.85 -10.71
N PRO A 5 3.69 -11.12 -12.01
CA PRO A 5 2.67 -11.80 -12.78
C PRO A 5 2.51 -13.25 -12.31
N GLY A 6 1.27 -13.68 -12.23
CA GLY A 6 0.87 -15.07 -12.07
C GLY A 6 0.37 -15.67 -13.38
N ASN A 7 -0.39 -16.76 -13.26
CA ASN A 7 -0.83 -17.50 -14.43
C ASN A 7 -1.78 -16.64 -15.29
N GLY A 8 -1.48 -16.58 -16.58
CA GLY A 8 -2.29 -15.82 -17.55
C GLY A 8 -1.99 -14.32 -17.62
N LEU A 9 -0.94 -13.86 -16.93
CA LEU A 9 -0.40 -12.50 -17.05
C LEU A 9 1.11 -12.54 -17.30
N THR A 10 1.62 -11.48 -17.89
CA THR A 10 3.04 -11.23 -18.11
C THR A 10 3.46 -9.96 -17.39
N GLN A 11 4.77 -9.74 -17.27
CA GLN A 11 5.28 -8.49 -16.68
C GLN A 11 4.85 -7.25 -17.48
N GLU A 12 4.65 -7.40 -18.80
CA GLU A 12 4.18 -6.32 -19.68
C GLU A 12 2.76 -5.88 -19.31
N ASP A 13 1.89 -6.85 -19.01
CA ASP A 13 0.50 -6.60 -18.62
C ASP A 13 0.40 -5.76 -17.33
N LEU A 14 1.42 -5.82 -16.47
CA LEU A 14 1.46 -5.08 -15.21
C LEU A 14 2.05 -3.67 -15.35
N LYS A 15 2.67 -3.29 -16.47
CA LYS A 15 3.41 -2.02 -16.58
C LYS A 15 2.56 -0.76 -16.38
N LYS A 16 1.28 -0.83 -16.74
CA LYS A 16 0.32 0.28 -16.56
C LYS A 16 -0.50 0.16 -15.28
N MET A 17 -0.25 -0.87 -14.49
CA MET A 17 -1.07 -1.18 -13.33
C MET A 17 -0.98 -0.09 -12.27
N THR A 18 -2.13 0.28 -11.72
CA THR A 18 -2.25 1.11 -10.53
C THR A 18 -2.67 0.25 -9.34
N VAL A 19 -2.13 0.57 -8.17
CA VAL A 19 -2.54 -0.06 -6.90
C VAL A 19 -3.18 1.00 -6.03
N THR A 20 -4.40 0.76 -5.56
CA THR A 20 -5.18 1.72 -4.78
C THR A 20 -5.65 1.08 -3.49
N VAL A 21 -5.39 1.75 -2.36
CA VAL A 21 -5.97 1.38 -1.07
C VAL A 21 -7.25 2.20 -0.89
N LYS A 22 -8.38 1.51 -0.70
CA LYS A 22 -9.71 2.14 -0.69
C LYS A 22 -10.04 2.72 0.67
N ASP A 23 -10.80 3.81 0.67
CA ASP A 23 -11.48 4.33 1.88
C ASP A 23 -10.55 4.58 3.08
N GLN A 24 -9.48 5.33 2.87
CA GLN A 24 -8.51 5.68 3.92
C GLN A 24 -8.72 7.12 4.36
N ASN A 25 -8.68 7.39 5.67
CA ASN A 25 -8.62 8.75 6.17
C ASN A 25 -7.36 9.45 5.62
N THR A 26 -7.52 10.69 5.15
CA THR A 26 -6.44 11.45 4.49
C THR A 26 -6.01 12.67 5.29
N LYS A 27 -6.71 12.99 6.37
CA LYS A 27 -6.32 14.02 7.34
C LYS A 27 -6.36 13.46 8.74
N ALA A 28 -5.42 13.91 9.56
CA ALA A 28 -5.38 13.72 11.00
C ALA A 28 -4.51 14.81 11.63
N THR A 29 -4.57 14.92 12.94
CA THR A 29 -3.70 15.76 13.77
C THR A 29 -2.63 14.89 14.41
N PHE A 30 -1.37 15.32 14.33
CA PHE A 30 -0.25 14.72 15.04
C PHE A 30 0.17 15.61 16.21
N ASN A 31 0.10 15.08 17.43
CA ASN A 31 0.54 15.80 18.63
C ASN A 31 2.04 15.60 18.82
N LEU A 32 2.81 16.69 18.70
CA LEU A 32 4.26 16.66 18.84
C LEU A 32 4.75 16.35 20.28
N ALA A 33 3.91 16.55 21.29
CA ALA A 33 4.33 16.38 22.69
C ALA A 33 4.35 14.90 23.11
N ASP A 34 3.44 14.08 22.60
CA ASP A 34 3.28 12.67 22.98
C ASP A 34 3.29 11.70 21.80
N GLY A 35 3.36 12.20 20.56
CA GLY A 35 3.39 11.40 19.35
C GLY A 35 2.05 10.76 18.98
N THR A 36 0.94 11.20 19.57
CA THR A 36 -0.39 10.66 19.26
C THR A 36 -0.94 11.19 17.94
N ILE A 37 -1.66 10.34 17.21
CA ILE A 37 -2.46 10.69 16.03
C ILE A 37 -3.93 10.66 16.45
N SER A 38 -4.70 11.66 16.02
CA SER A 38 -6.13 11.76 16.32
C SER A 38 -6.87 12.63 15.30
N GLY A 39 -8.20 12.61 15.33
CA GLY A 39 -9.03 13.47 14.47
C GLY A 39 -8.96 13.04 13.01
N GLU A 40 -8.91 11.73 12.78
CA GLU A 40 -8.86 11.12 11.46
C GLU A 40 -10.17 11.39 10.71
N GLU A 41 -10.06 11.97 9.52
CA GLU A 41 -11.22 12.35 8.70
C GLU A 41 -10.88 12.40 7.20
N ASN A 42 -11.89 12.74 6.39
CA ASN A 42 -11.84 12.79 4.93
C ASN A 42 -11.43 11.45 4.30
N PRO A 43 -12.25 10.40 4.49
CA PRO A 43 -12.01 9.12 3.84
C PRO A 43 -11.99 9.28 2.31
N ALA A 44 -10.94 8.74 1.68
CA ALA A 44 -10.78 8.73 0.24
C ALA A 44 -9.89 7.57 -0.21
N ASP A 45 -9.96 7.23 -1.50
CA ASP A 45 -9.04 6.28 -2.10
C ASP A 45 -7.63 6.87 -2.23
N ILE A 46 -6.62 6.07 -1.89
CA ILE A 46 -5.21 6.45 -2.03
C ILE A 46 -4.55 5.55 -3.07
N THR A 47 -4.21 6.14 -4.22
CA THR A 47 -3.34 5.49 -5.21
C THR A 47 -1.92 5.44 -4.67
N MET A 48 -1.36 4.23 -4.55
CA MET A 48 0.00 4.02 -4.09
C MET A 48 1.02 4.60 -5.08
N LYS A 49 2.15 5.07 -4.57
CA LYS A 49 3.28 5.49 -5.38
C LYS A 49 3.89 4.28 -6.08
N THR A 50 4.04 4.39 -7.40
CA THR A 50 4.78 3.41 -8.21
C THR A 50 6.27 3.73 -8.13
N THR A 51 7.05 2.87 -7.49
CA THR A 51 8.52 2.98 -7.43
C THR A 51 9.17 2.25 -8.59
N GLU A 52 8.63 1.09 -8.97
CA GLU A 52 9.01 0.38 -10.19
C GLU A 52 7.75 -0.17 -10.87
N ALA A 53 7.48 0.26 -12.11
CA ALA A 53 6.25 -0.05 -12.82
C ALA A 53 6.03 -1.57 -12.96
N GLY A 54 4.86 -2.04 -12.51
CA GLY A 54 4.48 -3.44 -12.51
C GLY A 54 5.20 -4.31 -11.48
N LYS A 55 6.00 -3.73 -10.57
CA LYS A 55 6.78 -4.49 -9.58
C LYS A 55 6.76 -3.93 -8.17
N LEU A 56 6.93 -2.63 -7.97
CA LEU A 56 7.09 -2.07 -6.62
C LEU A 56 6.18 -0.86 -6.41
N TYR A 57 5.34 -0.97 -5.37
CA TYR A 57 4.37 0.05 -4.98
C TYR A 57 4.44 0.31 -3.48
N GLU A 58 4.38 1.58 -3.08
CA GLU A 58 4.48 2.01 -1.67
C GLU A 58 3.47 3.11 -1.33
N ALA A 59 3.04 3.16 -0.07
CA ALA A 59 2.22 4.24 0.48
C ALA A 59 2.50 4.38 1.98
N ILE A 60 2.33 5.60 2.50
CA ILE A 60 2.27 5.89 3.92
C ILE A 60 0.81 6.14 4.25
N LEU A 61 0.27 5.40 5.22
CA LEU A 61 -1.13 5.45 5.59
C LEU A 61 -1.25 5.81 7.07
N LEU A 62 -2.34 6.49 7.42
CA LEU A 62 -2.67 6.75 8.81
C LEU A 62 -3.00 5.44 9.54
N PRO A 63 -2.63 5.30 10.82
CA PRO A 63 -3.12 4.21 11.65
C PRO A 63 -4.64 4.19 11.72
N THR A 64 -5.21 3.01 11.96
CA THR A 64 -6.67 2.86 12.13
C THR A 64 -6.99 1.55 12.83
N GLU A 65 -8.11 1.55 13.55
CA GLU A 65 -8.69 0.39 14.23
C GLU A 65 -9.45 -0.56 13.29
N GLU A 66 -9.68 -0.17 12.03
CA GLU A 66 -10.33 -1.05 11.06
C GLU A 66 -9.49 -2.29 10.81
N GLU A 67 -10.04 -3.46 11.16
CA GLU A 67 -9.34 -4.76 11.09
C GLU A 67 -9.07 -5.24 9.66
N SER A 68 -9.63 -4.55 8.65
CA SER A 68 -9.37 -4.86 7.25
C SER A 68 -9.47 -3.63 6.35
N ARG A 69 -8.91 -3.73 5.14
CA ARG A 69 -9.10 -2.74 4.07
C ARG A 69 -8.96 -3.36 2.70
N VAL A 70 -9.57 -2.72 1.72
CA VAL A 70 -9.57 -3.18 0.34
C VAL A 70 -8.39 -2.57 -0.42
N ILE A 71 -7.65 -3.41 -1.14
CA ILE A 71 -6.62 -3.02 -2.09
C ILE A 71 -7.05 -3.48 -3.47
N GLU A 72 -7.06 -2.54 -4.41
CA GLU A 72 -7.44 -2.74 -5.79
C GLU A 72 -6.19 -2.66 -6.70
N PHE A 73 -6.02 -3.65 -7.56
CA PHE A 73 -4.99 -3.71 -8.58
C PHE A 73 -5.66 -3.62 -9.96
N ASP A 74 -5.62 -2.45 -10.57
CA ASP A 74 -6.20 -2.21 -11.89
C ASP A 74 -5.10 -2.23 -12.94
N LEU A 75 -5.14 -3.19 -13.88
CA LEU A 75 -4.15 -3.33 -14.96
C LEU A 75 -4.17 -2.17 -15.96
N LYS A 76 -5.22 -1.33 -15.95
CA LYS A 76 -5.43 -0.21 -16.90
C LYS A 76 -5.35 -0.66 -18.36
N ASN A 77 -5.83 -1.87 -18.64
CA ASN A 77 -5.83 -2.45 -19.98
C ASN A 77 -7.18 -2.33 -20.71
N GLY A 78 -8.24 -1.92 -20.00
CA GLY A 78 -9.56 -1.61 -20.56
C GLY A 78 -10.49 -2.82 -20.75
N TYR A 79 -10.08 -4.03 -20.36
CA TYR A 79 -10.90 -5.24 -20.53
C TYR A 79 -10.89 -6.17 -19.32
N ASP A 80 -9.81 -6.21 -18.53
CA ASP A 80 -9.82 -6.94 -17.26
C ASP A 80 -10.41 -6.05 -16.16
N ALA A 81 -11.30 -6.63 -15.34
CA ALA A 81 -11.74 -5.98 -14.12
C ALA A 81 -10.55 -5.89 -13.13
N PRO A 82 -10.53 -4.89 -12.24
CA PRO A 82 -9.51 -4.80 -11.22
C PRO A 82 -9.48 -6.04 -10.32
N PHE A 83 -8.30 -6.51 -9.95
CA PHE A 83 -8.14 -7.51 -8.91
C PHE A 83 -8.36 -6.86 -7.55
N VAL A 84 -9.12 -7.51 -6.68
CA VAL A 84 -9.47 -6.98 -5.37
C VAL A 84 -8.95 -7.93 -4.30
N TRP A 85 -8.22 -7.38 -3.34
CA TRP A 85 -7.76 -8.10 -2.16
C TRP A 85 -8.15 -7.36 -0.89
N THR A 86 -8.73 -8.07 0.06
CA THR A 86 -8.99 -7.54 1.40
C THR A 86 -7.80 -7.89 2.29
N MET A 87 -7.00 -6.87 2.63
CA MET A 87 -5.90 -6.99 3.59
C MET A 87 -6.48 -7.23 4.99
N PRO A 88 -6.22 -8.38 5.64
CA PRO A 88 -6.83 -8.75 6.92
C PRO A 88 -5.99 -8.25 8.10
N ALA A 89 -5.71 -6.94 8.13
CA ALA A 89 -4.96 -6.34 9.22
C ALA A 89 -5.36 -4.88 9.47
N LYS A 90 -5.45 -4.51 10.75
CA LYS A 90 -5.40 -3.12 11.20
C LYS A 90 -4.05 -2.47 10.94
N LEU A 91 -4.04 -1.16 10.78
CA LEU A 91 -2.82 -0.37 10.58
C LEU A 91 -2.39 0.25 11.91
N GLU A 92 -1.26 -0.21 12.44
CA GLU A 92 -0.69 0.28 13.68
C GLU A 92 0.41 1.30 13.39
N GLY A 93 0.47 2.37 14.20
CA GLY A 93 1.53 3.36 14.12
C GLY A 93 2.92 2.76 14.25
N GLY A 94 3.87 3.24 13.45
CA GLY A 94 5.26 2.78 13.50
C GLY A 94 5.50 1.36 12.98
N LYS A 95 4.54 0.76 12.28
CA LYS A 95 4.72 -0.53 11.59
C LYS A 95 4.90 -0.34 10.09
N ARG A 96 5.65 -1.26 9.50
CA ARG A 96 5.78 -1.44 8.05
C ARG A 96 5.11 -2.76 7.65
N TYR A 97 4.20 -2.66 6.69
CA TYR A 97 3.48 -3.80 6.12
C TYR A 97 4.13 -4.15 4.78
N HIS A 98 5.02 -5.13 4.78
CA HIS A 98 5.79 -5.51 3.61
C HIS A 98 5.25 -6.81 3.00
N TYR A 99 4.42 -6.65 1.96
CA TYR A 99 3.97 -7.77 1.12
C TYR A 99 4.99 -8.05 0.02
N THR A 100 5.79 -9.10 0.20
CA THR A 100 6.89 -9.51 -0.69
C THR A 100 6.43 -10.47 -1.79
N VAL A 101 5.26 -11.09 -1.62
CA VAL A 101 4.64 -11.93 -2.63
C VAL A 101 3.27 -11.35 -2.91
N VAL A 102 3.12 -10.66 -4.04
CA VAL A 102 1.83 -10.25 -4.57
C VAL A 102 1.74 -10.77 -5.98
N LYS A 103 1.14 -11.96 -6.15
CA LYS A 103 1.05 -12.65 -7.43
C LYS A 103 -0.36 -12.55 -7.98
N LEU A 104 -0.51 -11.81 -9.07
CA LEU A 104 -1.80 -11.61 -9.74
C LEU A 104 -1.95 -12.62 -10.87
N SER A 105 -2.93 -13.51 -10.78
CA SER A 105 -3.34 -14.41 -11.86
C SER A 105 -4.75 -14.04 -12.30
N ARG A 106 -5.12 -14.25 -13.57
CA ARG A 106 -6.48 -13.91 -14.05
C ARG A 106 -7.61 -14.56 -13.23
N SER A 107 -7.34 -15.65 -12.51
CA SER A 107 -8.29 -16.37 -11.69
C SER A 107 -8.06 -16.26 -10.17
N ALA A 108 -6.96 -15.64 -9.71
CA ALA A 108 -6.57 -15.68 -8.30
C ALA A 108 -5.57 -14.57 -7.93
N VAL A 109 -5.55 -14.20 -6.65
CA VAL A 109 -4.56 -13.29 -6.07
C VAL A 109 -3.90 -14.01 -4.90
N ASP A 110 -2.59 -14.27 -5.00
CA ASP A 110 -1.80 -14.86 -3.91
C ASP A 110 -0.97 -13.77 -3.25
N ILE A 111 -1.25 -13.48 -1.97
CA ILE A 111 -0.55 -12.44 -1.22
C ILE A 111 0.01 -12.98 0.09
N SER A 112 1.30 -12.72 0.33
CA SER A 112 1.94 -12.96 1.63
C SER A 112 3.00 -11.89 1.92
N GLY A 113 3.28 -11.67 3.21
CA GLY A 113 4.20 -10.64 3.66
C GLY A 113 4.48 -10.72 5.14
N THR A 114 5.23 -9.73 5.62
CA THR A 114 5.53 -9.55 7.04
C THR A 114 5.07 -8.17 7.52
N ILE A 115 4.76 -8.09 8.81
CA ILE A 115 4.46 -6.83 9.50
C ILE A 115 5.57 -6.66 10.53
N GLU A 116 6.37 -5.61 10.35
CA GLU A 116 7.58 -5.39 11.14
C GLU A 116 7.59 -3.97 11.71
N PRO A 117 8.29 -3.72 12.83
CA PRO A 117 8.57 -2.36 13.25
C PRO A 117 9.24 -1.56 12.12
N TRP A 118 8.83 -0.30 11.93
CA TRP A 118 9.48 0.59 10.98
C TRP A 118 10.77 1.15 11.60
N ILE A 119 11.85 0.38 11.51
CA ILE A 119 13.16 0.68 12.15
C ILE A 119 14.13 1.51 11.29
N LYS A 120 13.84 1.71 10.00
CA LYS A 120 14.60 2.62 9.11
C LYS A 120 13.67 3.64 8.45
N ALA A 121 13.58 4.84 9.02
CA ALA A 121 13.50 6.03 8.17
C ALA A 121 14.91 6.23 7.61
N GLY A 122 15.06 6.38 6.30
CA GLY A 122 16.36 6.72 5.72
C GLY A 122 16.73 8.13 6.14
N ASP A 123 17.37 8.30 7.28
CA ASP A 123 18.14 9.51 7.57
C ASP A 123 19.47 9.40 6.83
N ASP A 124 19.45 9.71 5.53
CA ASP A 124 20.67 9.99 4.76
C ASP A 124 21.16 11.43 5.04
N ASN A 125 21.10 11.86 6.31
CA ASN A 125 21.47 13.21 6.76
C ASN A 125 20.75 14.36 6.03
N GLU A 126 19.47 14.26 5.67
CA GLU A 126 18.74 15.39 5.06
C GLU A 126 18.42 16.53 6.06
N HIS A 127 18.76 16.37 7.35
CA HIS A 127 18.52 17.36 8.41
C HIS A 127 19.69 18.34 8.67
N ILE A 128 20.78 18.29 7.89
CA ILE A 128 21.77 19.37 7.92
C ILE A 128 21.25 20.58 7.15
N ALA A 129 20.75 21.58 7.88
CA ALA A 129 20.55 22.92 7.35
C ALA A 129 21.90 23.48 6.88
N GLN A 130 21.99 23.85 5.60
CA GLN A 130 23.08 24.65 5.04
C GLN A 130 22.92 26.13 5.38
#